data_AF-X0Z2G3-F1
#
_entry.id   AF-X0Z2G3-F1
#
_cell.length_a   1.000
_cell.length_b   1.000
_cell.length_c   1.000
_cell.angle_alpha   90.00
_cell.angle_beta   90.00
_cell.angle_gamma   90.00
#
_symmetry.space_group_name_H-M   'P 1'
#
loop_
_entity.id
_entity.type
_entity.pdbx_description
1 polymer ?
#
loop_
_entity_poly.entity_id
_entity_poly.type
_entity_poly.pdbx_seq_one_letter_code
_entity_poly.pdbx_strand_id
1 'polypeptide(L)' 'MNYLIRVKANHDCWIADVIGDPGRTTIRENARVYSSKYLANNQKEHWERNYPNRSFSIEKAITNK' A
#
# COMPACT_ATOMS: atom_id res chain seq x y z
N MET A 1 -1.58 -5.97 -14.70
CA MET A 1 -2.69 -5.58 -13.79
C MET A 1 -2.03 -4.94 -12.59
N ASN A 2 -2.50 -3.77 -12.16
CA ASN A 2 -1.80 -2.98 -11.15
C ASN A 2 -2.42 -3.18 -9.76
N TYR A 3 -1.61 -3.06 -8.71
CA TYR A 3 -2.01 -3.33 -7.33
C TYR A 3 -1.54 -2.20 -6.40
N LEU A 4 -2.30 -1.99 -5.32
CA LEU A 4 -2.02 -1.02 -4.25
C LEU A 4 -2.04 -1.76 -2.92
N ILE A 5 -1.30 -1.24 -1.93
CA ILE A 5 -1.38 -1.73 -0.55
C ILE A 5 -2.16 -0.71 0.28
N ARG A 6 -3.30 -1.11 0.83
CA ARG A 6 -4.08 -0.35 1.80
C ARG A 6 -3.61 -0.70 3.21
N VAL A 7 -3.57 0.31 4.06
CA VAL A 7 -3.19 0.23 5.47
C VAL A 7 -4.32 0.76 6.31
N LYS A 8 -4.81 -0.04 7.24
CA LYS A 8 -5.75 0.38 8.28
C LYS A 8 -4.99 0.56 9.58
N ALA A 9 -4.77 1.82 9.94
CA ALA A 9 -4.20 2.24 11.22
C ALA A 9 -5.25 3.10 11.96
N ASN A 10 -4.97 4.39 12.20
CA ASN A 10 -5.95 5.35 12.76
C ASN A 10 -6.99 5.81 11.73
N HIS A 11 -6.64 5.75 10.45
CA HIS A 11 -7.49 6.05 9.31
C HIS A 11 -7.10 5.11 8.16
N ASP A 12 -8.00 4.97 7.19
CA ASP A 12 -7.70 4.25 5.95
C ASP A 12 -6.72 5.07 5.11
N CYS A 13 -5.58 4.45 4.77
CA CYS A 13 -4.53 5.04 3.95
C CYS A 13 -3.93 3.99 3.00
N TRP A 14 -3.06 4.42 2.10
CA TRP A 14 -2.33 3.57 1.15
C TRP A 14 -0.83 3.75 1.34
N ILE A 15 -0.04 2.72 1.01
CA ILE A 15 1.42 2.85 0.95
C ILE A 15 1.77 3.77 -0.22
N ALA A 16 2.56 4.82 0.05
CA ALA A 16 3.04 5.78 -0.95
C ALA A 16 4.47 5.45 -1.40
N ASP A 17 4.87 5.94 -2.57
CA ASP A 17 6.23 5.78 -3.10
C ASP A 17 7.12 6.98 -2.71
N VAL A 18 7.35 7.14 -1.40
CA VAL A 18 8.16 8.25 -0.87
C VAL A 18 9.28 7.71 0.02
N ILE A 19 10.48 8.25 -0.14
CA ILE A 19 11.63 7.98 0.73
C ILE A 19 11.50 8.87 1.98
N GLY A 20 11.13 8.28 3.13
CA GLY A 20 10.96 8.98 4.42
C GLY A 20 9.58 8.79 5.06
N ASP A 21 9.50 8.89 6.40
CA ASP A 21 8.29 8.57 7.20
C ASP A 21 7.13 9.57 6.97
N PRO A 22 5.86 9.11 6.87
CA PRO A 22 5.45 7.76 6.56
C PRO A 22 5.29 7.61 5.05
N GLY A 23 5.83 6.54 4.48
CA GLY A 23 5.49 6.07 3.12
C GLY A 23 4.02 5.64 3.01
N ARG A 24 3.09 6.55 3.35
CA ARG A 24 1.65 6.41 3.43
C ARG A 24 0.99 7.69 2.95
N THR A 25 -0.14 7.56 2.27
CA THR A 25 -0.93 8.67 1.75
C THR A 25 -2.42 8.39 2.00
N THR A 26 -3.22 9.43 2.21
CA THR A 26 -4.69 9.37 2.19
C THR A 26 -5.28 9.65 0.81
N ILE A 27 -4.44 9.86 -0.19
CA ILE A 27 -4.81 10.09 -1.59
C ILE A 27 -4.39 8.85 -2.39
N ARG A 28 -5.36 8.09 -2.90
CA ARG A 28 -5.14 6.80 -3.59
C ARG A 28 -4.25 6.93 -4.82
N GLU A 29 -4.34 8.05 -5.53
CA GLU A 29 -3.58 8.36 -6.74
C GLU A 29 -2.08 8.49 -6.47
N ASN A 30 -1.72 8.87 -5.25
CA ASN A 30 -0.34 8.99 -4.80
C ASN A 30 0.19 7.67 -4.19
N ALA A 31 -0.63 6.62 -4.19
CA ALA A 31 -0.23 5.32 -3.68
C ALA A 31 0.80 4.69 -4.62
N ARG A 32 1.75 3.95 -4.02
CA ARG A 32 2.69 3.14 -4.76
C ARG A 32 1.94 2.07 -5.54
N VAL A 33 2.18 2.06 -6.85
CA VAL A 33 1.62 1.09 -7.77
C VAL A 33 2.58 -0.08 -7.94
N TYR A 34 2.10 -1.29 -7.67
CA TYR A 34 2.84 -2.53 -7.89
C TYR A 34 2.36 -3.17 -9.19
N SER A 35 3.30 -3.59 -10.04
CA SER A 35 3.02 -4.20 -11.35
C SER A 35 2.46 -5.63 -11.25
N SER A 36 2.57 -6.27 -10.08
CA SER A 36 2.05 -7.62 -9.82
C SER A 36 1.60 -7.80 -8.38
N LYS A 37 0.66 -8.74 -8.17
CA LYS A 37 0.19 -9.12 -6.83
C LYS A 37 1.32 -9.70 -5.97
N TYR A 38 2.25 -10.41 -6.59
CA TYR A 38 3.42 -10.98 -5.90
C TYR A 38 4.31 -9.89 -5.28
N LEU A 39 4.63 -8.85 -6.05
CA LEU A 39 5.42 -7.72 -5.53
C LEU A 39 4.69 -6.97 -4.43
N ALA A 40 3.37 -6.77 -4.58
CA ALA A 40 2.55 -6.16 -3.54
C ALA A 40 2.52 -7.02 -2.26
N ASN A 41 2.45 -8.35 -2.38
CA ASN A 41 2.50 -9.27 -1.23
C ASN A 41 3.85 -9.21 -0.50
N ASN A 42 4.97 -9.29 -1.22
CA ASN A 42 6.30 -9.24 -0.60
C ASN A 42 6.49 -7.93 0.19
N GLN A 43 6.07 -6.81 -0.40
CA GLN A 43 6.13 -5.52 0.28
C GLN A 43 5.14 -5.43 1.44
N LYS A 44 3.94 -6.01 1.31
CA LYS A 44 2.95 -6.10 2.40
C LYS A 44 3.52 -6.85 3.60
N GLU A 45 4.14 -8.01 3.40
CA GLU A 45 4.75 -8.81 4.48
C GLU A 45 5.89 -8.06 5.18
N HIS A 46 6.67 -7.28 4.43
CA HIS A 46 7.66 -6.38 5.02
C HIS A 46 7.01 -5.36 5.97
N TRP A 47 5.91 -4.73 5.55
CA TRP A 47 5.21 -3.75 6.38
C TRP A 47 4.49 -4.39 7.58
N GLU A 48 3.89 -5.57 7.42
CA GLU A 48 3.24 -6.32 8.52
C GLU A 48 4.24 -6.65 9.63
N ARG A 49 5.48 -7.03 9.30
CA ARG A 49 6.54 -7.29 10.28
C ARG A 49 6.98 -6.03 11.03
N ASN A 50 7.09 -4.90 10.34
CA ASN A 50 7.54 -3.64 10.93
C ASN A 50 6.44 -2.92 11.73
N TYR A 51 5.16 -3.17 11.41
CA TYR A 51 4.03 -2.50 12.04
C TYR A 51 2.93 -3.52 12.40
N PRO A 52 3.16 -4.39 13.39
CA PRO A 52 2.24 -5.48 13.74
C PRO A 52 0.87 -5.00 14.24
N ASN A 53 0.77 -3.76 14.71
CA ASN A 53 -0.47 -3.15 15.20
C ASN A 53 -1.32 -2.53 14.08
N ARG A 54 -1.03 -2.83 12.80
CA ARG A 54 -1.75 -2.30 11.64
C ARG A 54 -2.21 -3.45 10.76
N SER A 55 -3.33 -3.24 10.07
CA SER A 55 -3.84 -4.21 9.10
C SER A 55 -3.48 -3.78 7.68
N PHE A 56 -3.01 -4.71 6.86
CA PHE A 56 -2.62 -4.44 5.48
C PHE A 56 -3.39 -5.33 4.50
N SER A 57 -3.88 -4.74 3.41
CA SER A 57 -4.59 -5.45 2.36
C SER A 57 -4.13 -5.00 0.97
N ILE A 58 -4.29 -5.88 -0.03
CA ILE A 58 -3.95 -5.58 -1.41
C ILE A 58 -5.22 -5.33 -2.20
N GLU A 59 -5.27 -4.18 -2.86
CA GLU A 59 -6.36 -3.81 -3.76
C GLU A 59 -5.86 -3.76 -5.20
N LYS A 60 -6.76 -3.97 -6.16
CA LYS A 60 -6.47 -3.69 -7.57
C LYS A 60 -6.43 -2.16 -7.76
N ALA A 61 -5.42 -1.65 -8.46
CA ALA A 61 -5.43 -0.28 -8.92
C ALA A 61 -6.44 -0.18 -10.07
N ILE A 62 -7.47 0.66 -9.89
CA ILE A 62 -8.42 0.94 -10.96
C ILE A 62 -7.76 2.01 -11.82
N THR A 63 -7.29 1.63 -13.01
CA THR A 63 -7.01 2.61 -14.07
C THR A 63 -8.35 3.04 -14.63
N ASN A 64 -8.84 4.21 -14.21
CA ASN A 64 -9.88 4.89 -14.97
C ASN A 64 -9.29 5.17 -16.36
N LYS A 65 -9.87 4.53 -17.37
CA LYS A 65 -9.58 4.77 -18.79
C LYS A 65 -10.25 6.05 -19.24
#